data_AF-A0A1G6UQU3-F1
#
_entry.id   AF-A0A1G6UQU3-F1
#
_cell.length_a   1.000
_cell.length_b   1.000
_cell.length_c   1.000
_cell.angle_alpha   90.00
_cell.angle_beta   90.00
_cell.angle_gamma   90.00
#
_symmetry.space_group_name_H-M   'P 1'
#
loop_
_entity.id
_entity.type
_entity.pdbx_description
1 polymer ?
#
loop_
_entity_poly.entity_id
_entity_poly.type
_entity_poly.pdbx_seq_one_letter_code
_entity_poly.pdbx_strand_id
1 'polypeptide(L)' 'MDELSLQWTPAHGPMRKFVFKPQSEGEYPWARIEFELCESQWQEVGIEYLDEVSFVSDDSEGSVPSCVQTYLEGGDVDE' A
#
# COMPACT_ATOMS: atom_id res chain seq x y z
N MET A 1 -3.27 -14.01 4.26
CA MET A 1 -2.48 -12.78 4.39
C MET A 1 -3.30 -11.67 3.80
N ASP A 2 -3.35 -10.53 4.47
CA ASP A 2 -4.25 -9.43 4.09
C ASP A 2 -3.56 -8.50 3.08
N GLU A 3 -4.35 -7.75 2.32
CA GLU A 3 -3.79 -6.72 1.43
C GLU A 3 -3.25 -5.55 2.24
N LEU A 4 -2.14 -4.97 1.78
CA LEU A 4 -1.53 -3.79 2.40
C LEU A 4 -1.54 -2.65 1.42
N SER A 5 -1.77 -1.42 1.89
CA SER A 5 -1.72 -0.25 1.02
C SER A 5 -0.94 0.90 1.63
N LEU A 6 -0.23 1.63 0.76
CA LEU A 6 0.48 2.87 1.08
C LEU A 6 -0.02 3.95 0.15
N GLN A 7 -0.46 5.07 0.69
CA GLN A 7 -0.98 6.20 -0.07
C GLN A 7 -0.17 7.46 0.22
N TRP A 8 0.13 8.24 -0.81
CA TRP A 8 0.84 9.51 -0.69
C TRP A 8 0.44 10.50 -1.76
N THR A 9 0.71 11.78 -1.53
CA THR A 9 0.62 12.83 -2.55
C THR A 9 2.04 13.29 -2.89
N PRO A 10 2.53 13.07 -4.12
CA PRO A 10 3.84 13.57 -4.54
C PRO A 10 3.83 15.10 -4.58
N ALA A 11 5.00 15.73 -4.47
CA ALA A 11 5.13 17.20 -4.56
C ALA A 11 4.63 17.75 -5.90
N HIS A 12 4.70 16.93 -6.95
CA HIS A 12 4.19 17.22 -8.28
C HIS A 12 3.44 15.99 -8.81
N GLY A 13 2.25 16.21 -9.39
CA GLY A 13 1.43 15.16 -9.98
C GLY A 13 0.22 14.74 -9.13
N PRO A 14 -0.52 13.72 -9.59
CA PRO A 14 -1.72 13.24 -8.90
C PRO A 14 -1.34 12.47 -7.62
N MET A 15 -2.31 12.34 -6.72
CA MET A 15 -2.21 11.45 -5.56
C MET A 15 -1.99 10.01 -6.03
N ARG A 16 -1.18 9.26 -5.28
CA ARG A 16 -0.80 7.88 -5.63
C ARG A 16 -1.00 6.93 -4.47
N LYS A 17 -1.17 5.64 -4.80
CA LYS A 17 -1.07 4.57 -3.82
C LYS A 17 -0.44 3.31 -4.42
N PHE A 18 0.22 2.53 -3.57
CA PHE A 18 0.57 1.15 -3.82
C PHE A 18 -0.37 0.23 -3.05
N VAL A 19 -0.77 -0.87 -3.69
CA VAL A 19 -1.48 -1.97 -3.04
C VAL A 19 -0.65 -3.23 -3.22
N PHE A 20 -0.31 -3.88 -2.12
CA PHE A 20 0.40 -5.15 -2.08
C PHE A 20 -0.61 -6.26 -1.86
N LYS A 21 -0.78 -7.11 -2.87
CA LYS A 21 -1.75 -8.21 -2.85
C LYS A 21 -1.03 -9.55 -2.80
N PRO A 22 -1.32 -10.40 -1.80
CA PRO A 22 -0.82 -11.77 -1.81
C PRO A 22 -1.43 -12.51 -3.00
N GLN A 23 -0.62 -13.31 -3.67
CA GLN A 23 -1.01 -14.14 -4.80
C GLN A 23 -1.23 -15.57 -4.32
N SER A 24 -2.33 -16.20 -4.75
CA SER A 24 -2.63 -17.60 -4.40
C SER A 24 -1.91 -18.61 -5.30
N GLU A 25 -1.48 -18.18 -6.49
CA GLU A 25 -0.91 -19.04 -7.53
C GLU A 25 0.19 -18.27 -8.28
N GLY A 26 1.38 -18.87 -8.46
CA GLY A 26 2.47 -18.27 -9.22
C GLY A 26 3.85 -18.47 -8.59
N GLU A 27 4.89 -18.07 -9.33
CA GLU A 27 6.28 -18.03 -8.83
C GLU A 27 6.45 -16.97 -7.73
N TYR A 28 5.71 -15.86 -7.85
CA TYR A 28 5.79 -14.73 -6.94
C TYR A 28 4.59 -14.74 -5.97
N PRO A 29 4.82 -14.78 -4.65
CA PRO A 29 3.76 -14.76 -3.65
C PRO A 29 3.09 -13.38 -3.50
N TRP A 30 3.60 -12.32 -4.14
CA TRP A 30 3.07 -10.96 -4.04
C TRP A 30 2.99 -10.23 -5.37
N ALA A 31 2.05 -9.28 -5.45
CA ALA A 31 2.01 -8.25 -6.48
C ALA A 31 1.91 -6.86 -5.83
N ARG A 32 2.78 -5.94 -6.23
CA ARG A 32 2.66 -4.49 -5.97
C ARG A 32 1.96 -3.84 -7.15
N ILE A 33 0.79 -3.25 -6.90
CA ILE A 33 -0.02 -2.56 -7.90
C ILE A 33 0.03 -1.06 -7.61
N GLU A 34 0.40 -0.26 -8.59
CA GLU A 34 0.44 1.20 -8.52
C GLU A 34 -0.86 1.80 -9.05
N PHE A 35 -1.40 2.76 -8.32
CA PHE A 35 -2.56 3.53 -8.74
C PHE A 35 -2.29 5.04 -8.69
N GLU A 36 -2.88 5.76 -9.64
CA GLU A 36 -3.00 7.21 -9.64
C GLU A 36 -4.47 7.62 -9.45
N LEU A 37 -4.71 8.70 -8.71
CA LEU A 37 -6.02 9.30 -8.60
C LEU A 37 -6.25 10.25 -9.79
N CYS A 38 -7.07 9.82 -10.73
CA CYS A 38 -7.46 10.58 -11.91
C CYS A 38 -8.90 11.06 -11.75
N GLU A 39 -9.08 12.38 -11.72
CA GLU A 39 -10.36 13.06 -11.43
C GLU A 39 -10.90 12.65 -10.04
N SER A 40 -11.65 11.55 -9.96
CA SER A 40 -12.23 10.99 -8.74
C SER A 40 -12.11 9.46 -8.66
N GLN A 41 -11.29 8.86 -9.52
CA GLN A 41 -11.16 7.40 -9.62
C GLN A 41 -9.70 6.98 -9.55
N TRP A 42 -9.44 5.91 -8.80
CA TRP A 42 -8.14 5.24 -8.79
C TRP A 42 -7.99 4.43 -10.07
N GLN A 43 -6.97 4.73 -10.84
CA GLN A 43 -6.63 4.00 -12.06
C GLN A 43 -5.33 3.24 -11.84
N GLU A 44 -5.30 1.96 -12.18
CA GLU A 44 -4.08 1.16 -12.17
C GLU A 44 -3.13 1.68 -13.26
N VAL A 45 -1.89 1.96 -12.88
CA VAL A 45 -0.86 2.47 -13.80
C VAL A 45 0.36 1.57 -13.88
N GLY A 46 0.45 0.56 -13.01
CA GLY A 46 1.57 -0.39 -13.02
C GLY A 46 1.36 -1.59 -12.10
N ILE A 47 2.04 -2.68 -12.44
CA ILE A 47 2.09 -3.91 -11.64
C ILE A 47 3.51 -4.47 -11.64
N GLU A 48 3.97 -4.92 -10.47
CA GLU A 48 5.25 -5.60 -10.28
C GLU A 48 5.03 -6.82 -9.39
N TYR A 49 5.60 -7.97 -9.78
CA TYR A 49 5.53 -9.21 -9.01
C TYR A 49 6.77 -9.34 -8.11
N LEU A 50 6.57 -9.75 -6.86
CA LEU A 50 7.59 -9.72 -5.81
C LEU A 50 7.69 -11.05 -5.06
N ASP A 51 8.92 -11.46 -4.75
CA ASP A 51 9.20 -12.63 -3.90
C ASP A 51 8.90 -12.37 -2.41
N GLU A 52 9.12 -11.15 -1.94
CA GLU A 52 8.96 -10.77 -0.53
C GLU A 52 8.55 -9.29 -0.40
N VAL A 53 7.84 -8.96 0.68
CA VAL A 53 7.55 -7.59 1.10
C VAL A 53 7.96 -7.43 2.57
N SER A 54 8.77 -6.41 2.87
CA SER A 54 9.17 -6.06 4.24
C SER A 54 8.87 -4.58 4.54
N PHE A 55 8.42 -4.31 5.75
CA PHE A 55 8.16 -2.96 6.25
C PHE A 55 9.12 -2.66 7.39
N VAL A 56 9.90 -1.59 7.25
CA VAL A 56 10.75 -1.08 8.33
C VAL A 56 10.01 0.10 8.95
N SER A 57 9.51 -0.09 10.16
CA SER A 57 9.05 1.03 10.98
C SER A 57 10.28 1.80 11.44
N ASP A 58 10.45 3.02 10.97
CA ASP A 58 11.46 3.91 11.51
C ASP A 58 10.90 4.49 12.82
N ASP A 59 11.42 4.00 13.96
CA ASP A 59 11.07 4.48 15.31
C ASP A 59 11.67 5.88 15.61
N SER A 60 12.21 6.60 14.60
CA SER A 60 12.68 7.96 14.83
C SER A 60 11.48 8.87 15.02
N GLU A 61 11.35 9.37 16.25
CA GLU A 61 10.43 10.43 16.69
C GLU A 61 10.77 11.77 15.98
N GLY A 62 10.63 11.83 14.65
CA GLY A 62 11.16 12.91 13.83
C GLY A 62 10.47 12.99 12.47
N SER A 63 9.29 13.61 12.46
CA SER A 63 8.57 14.07 11.26
C SER A 63 8.02 12.99 10.33
N VAL A 64 6.97 12.30 10.77
CA VAL A 64 6.02 11.66 9.85
C VAL A 64 5.33 12.72 8.97
N PRO A 65 5.37 12.63 7.62
CA PRO A 65 4.40 13.36 6.81
C PRO A 65 3.00 12.82 7.11
N SER A 66 2.10 13.74 7.45
CA SER A 66 0.79 13.56 8.10
C SER A 66 -0.26 12.65 7.39
N CYS A 67 0.07 11.79 6.42
CA CYS A 67 -0.98 11.03 5.69
C CYS A 67 -0.70 9.56 5.38
N VAL A 68 0.21 8.88 6.07
CA VAL A 68 0.28 7.41 5.97
C VAL A 68 -0.88 6.81 6.77
N GLN A 69 -2.03 6.64 6.13
CA GLN A 69 -3.17 5.88 6.68
C GLN A 69 -2.97 4.40 6.35
N THR A 70 -2.35 3.66 7.27
CA THR A 70 -2.42 2.20 7.28
C THR A 70 -3.77 1.77 7.83
N TYR A 71 -4.69 1.39 6.96
CA TYR A 71 -5.94 0.74 7.38
C TYR A 71 -5.65 -0.75 7.64
N LEU A 72 -5.65 -1.14 8.91
CA LEU A 72 -5.74 -2.53 9.35
C LEU A 72 -7.18 -2.74 9.82
N GLU A 73 -8.03 -3.36 9.01
CA GLU A 73 -9.36 -3.79 9.44
C GLU A 73 -9.21 -5.06 10.29
N GLY A 74 -8.84 -4.90 11.55
CA GLY A 74 -8.86 -5.95 12.56
C GLY A 74 -10.19 -5.92 13.28
N GLY A 75 -11.05 -6.89 13.03
CA GLY A 75 -12.35 -7.02 13.70
C GLY A 75 -12.18 -7.22 15.22
N ASP A 76 -12.99 -6.49 15.98
CA ASP A 76 -13.22 -6.70 17.41
C ASP A 76 -13.59 -8.17 17.69
N VAL A 77 -12.77 -8.84 18.48
CA VAL A 77 -13.18 -9.99 19.30
C VAL A 77 -13.18 -9.50 20.74
N ASP A 78 -14.38 -9.18 21.21
CA ASP A 78 -14.73 -9.01 22.62
C ASP A 78 -14.72 -10.41 23.26
N GLU A 79 -14.05 -10.58 24.40
CA GLU A 79 -14.14 -11.78 25.25
C GLU A 79 -14.99 -11.49 26.49
#